data_AF-A0A817F1Z8-F1
#
_entry.id   AF-A0A817F1Z8-F1
#
_cell.length_a   1.000
_cell.length_b   1.000
_cell.length_c   1.000
_cell.angle_alpha   90.00
_cell.angle_beta   90.00
_cell.angle_gamma   90.00
#
_symmetry.space_group_name_H-M   'P 1'
#
loop_
_entity.id
_entity.type
_entity.pdbx_description
1 polymer ?
#
loop_
_entity_poly.entity_id
_entity_poly.type
_entity_poly.pdbx_seq_one_letter_code
_entity_poly.pdbx_strand_id
1 'polypeptide(L)'
;MFLFIASGKHIIYKTVLGDMYVTDMNRTKGHKSLLNYGCWNPSSNSEEFMTCADDCTLRIWSLNKRDQQLHVIRTKGESGHDVRTTTCTYNQSLYHNENLNLIAAGCDNGSILVWDRRRSFVHVTFKCLNAHLQDESITSLKWSYDNQILASRSTDHTLKLWDIRKFNQCLSSCENIYNHFSMTNISFSPNDKFLITGVSKFISSTNTDNDTNGKLLIFNRNDLSKISNEISFNDSVIRTIWHPKLNQIFTTTNNGLIRVFYDEQRSPMAGIRLCLNRKEKKAKDTNDFITNIDPIIASSSTSDSKIEPKKQIFPEKRKEEHKSSSLHQHLIQTIVKPNFIEKEDSRVELLKYAKEAESNPKWITPAYVHTQPKPIFQQQIEEENDDDDLLPVLKKTKK
;
A
#
# COMPACT_ATOMS: atom_id res chain seq x y z
N MET A 1 -1.10 0.24 -0.17
CA MET A 1 0.15 1.03 -0.07
C MET A 1 -0.15 2.30 0.69
N PHE A 2 0.68 2.67 1.67
CA PHE A 2 0.55 3.93 2.39
C PHE A 2 1.57 4.91 1.81
N LEU A 3 1.09 6.00 1.23
CA LEU A 3 1.88 7.07 0.65
C LEU A 3 1.51 8.36 1.40
N PHE A 4 2.47 8.93 2.15
CA PHE A 4 2.25 10.16 2.92
C PHE A 4 2.54 11.39 2.06
N ILE A 5 1.60 12.34 1.96
CA ILE A 5 1.80 13.55 1.16
C ILE A 5 2.87 14.44 1.80
N ALA A 6 3.72 15.04 0.96
CA ALA A 6 4.73 16.03 1.35
C ALA A 6 4.18 17.25 2.12
N SER A 7 2.87 17.55 2.00
CA SER A 7 2.18 18.67 2.69
C SER A 7 1.77 18.34 4.13
N GLY A 8 2.04 17.13 4.63
CA GLY A 8 1.68 16.72 5.99
C GLY A 8 0.18 16.40 6.18
N LYS A 9 -0.65 16.54 5.14
CA LYS A 9 -2.03 16.05 5.16
C LYS A 9 -2.03 14.53 4.92
N HIS A 10 -2.58 13.79 5.88
CA HIS A 10 -2.74 12.34 5.79
C HIS A 10 -3.80 11.99 4.76
N ILE A 11 -3.41 11.81 3.49
CA ILE A 11 -4.30 11.21 2.49
C ILE A 11 -3.79 9.81 2.21
N ILE A 12 -4.56 8.83 2.66
CA ILE A 12 -4.38 7.43 2.25
C ILE A 12 -5.00 7.32 0.86
N TYR A 13 -4.15 7.17 -0.15
CA TYR A 13 -4.63 6.93 -1.50
C TYR A 13 -4.71 5.43 -1.79
N LYS A 14 -5.92 4.94 -2.07
CA LYS A 14 -6.16 3.57 -2.50
C LYS A 14 -6.39 3.55 -4.01
N THR A 15 -5.44 2.98 -4.75
CA THR A 15 -5.61 2.73 -6.19
C THR A 15 -6.65 1.62 -6.41
N VAL A 16 -7.39 1.71 -7.51
CA VAL A 16 -8.31 0.65 -7.95
C VAL A 16 -7.49 -0.60 -8.29
N LEU A 17 -7.98 -1.77 -7.88
CA LEU A 17 -7.36 -3.05 -8.27
C LEU A 17 -7.63 -3.29 -9.76
N GLY A 18 -6.59 -3.64 -10.50
CA GLY A 18 -6.70 -4.02 -11.90
C GLY A 18 -7.42 -5.34 -12.08
N ASP A 19 -8.13 -5.47 -13.20
CA ASP A 19 -8.71 -6.75 -13.61
C ASP A 19 -7.58 -7.71 -14.03
N MET A 20 -7.53 -8.86 -13.38
CA MET A 20 -6.52 -9.90 -13.60
C MET A 20 -6.65 -10.55 -14.99
N TYR A 21 -7.84 -10.56 -15.59
CA TYR A 21 -8.11 -11.26 -16.84
C TYR A 21 -7.82 -10.44 -18.10
N VAL A 22 -7.73 -9.11 -17.96
CA VAL A 22 -7.34 -8.25 -19.08
C VAL A 22 -5.88 -8.51 -19.41
N THR A 23 -5.51 -8.81 -20.66
CA THR A 23 -4.11 -9.09 -21.02
C THR A 23 -3.30 -7.80 -21.15
N ASP A 24 -3.84 -6.79 -21.81
CA ASP A 24 -3.17 -5.51 -22.01
C ASP A 24 -3.13 -4.65 -20.73
N MET A 25 -1.93 -4.45 -20.19
CA MET A 25 -1.71 -3.63 -19.00
C MET A 25 -2.21 -2.19 -19.17
N ASN A 26 -2.16 -1.62 -20.37
CA ASN A 26 -2.57 -0.23 -20.60
C ASN A 26 -4.09 -0.05 -20.44
N ARG A 27 -4.87 -1.10 -20.67
CA ARG A 27 -6.34 -1.11 -20.54
C ARG A 27 -6.83 -1.37 -19.11
N THR A 28 -5.94 -1.83 -18.23
CA THR A 28 -6.32 -2.07 -16.83
C THR A 28 -6.44 -0.77 -16.06
N LYS A 29 -7.46 -0.65 -15.20
CA LYS A 29 -7.65 0.53 -14.34
C LYS A 29 -6.57 0.66 -13.25
N GLY A 30 -5.88 -0.43 -12.92
CA GLY A 30 -4.79 -0.44 -11.96
C GLY A 30 -3.99 -1.72 -11.97
N HIS A 31 -3.10 -1.89 -10.99
CA HIS A 31 -2.20 -3.04 -10.92
C HIS A 31 -2.96 -4.35 -10.75
N LYS A 32 -2.53 -5.39 -11.45
CA LYS A 32 -3.17 -6.72 -11.39
C LYS A 32 -2.70 -7.56 -10.21
N SER A 33 -1.58 -7.18 -9.62
CA SER A 33 -0.87 -7.95 -8.61
C SER A 33 -0.48 -7.09 -7.41
N LEU A 34 0.29 -7.68 -6.50
CA LEU A 34 0.75 -7.05 -5.28
C LEU A 34 1.67 -5.85 -5.60
N LEU A 35 1.48 -4.78 -4.83
CA LEU A 35 2.33 -3.60 -4.91
C LEU A 35 3.58 -3.81 -4.07
N ASN A 36 4.75 -3.54 -4.64
CA ASN A 36 6.03 -3.70 -3.96
C ASN A 36 6.49 -2.38 -3.33
N TYR A 37 6.44 -1.29 -4.10
CA TYR A 37 6.94 0.01 -3.64
C TYR A 37 6.20 1.17 -4.32
N GLY A 38 6.23 2.33 -3.67
CA GLY A 38 5.72 3.55 -4.26
C GLY A 38 6.40 4.78 -3.68
N CYS A 39 6.46 5.82 -4.48
CA CYS A 39 7.10 7.08 -4.13
C CYS A 39 6.34 8.27 -4.71
N TRP A 40 6.35 9.38 -3.98
CA TRP A 40 5.86 10.65 -4.49
C TRP A 40 6.85 11.26 -5.46
N ASN A 41 6.33 11.99 -6.44
CA ASN A 41 7.13 12.92 -7.20
C ASN A 41 7.61 14.03 -6.24
N PRO A 42 8.93 14.24 -6.08
CA PRO A 42 9.47 15.20 -5.12
C PRO A 42 9.32 16.66 -5.55
N SER A 43 8.85 16.94 -6.77
CA SER A 43 8.56 18.31 -7.18
C SER A 43 7.45 18.91 -6.30
N SER A 44 7.70 20.13 -5.79
CA SER A 44 6.94 20.76 -4.70
C SER A 44 5.45 20.95 -4.95
N ASN A 45 5.01 20.94 -6.22
CA ASN A 45 3.63 21.12 -6.64
C ASN A 45 3.01 19.87 -7.28
N SER A 46 3.71 18.74 -7.26
CA SER A 46 3.23 17.54 -7.94
C SER A 46 2.38 16.69 -7.01
N GLU A 47 1.10 16.63 -7.35
CA GLU A 47 0.16 15.65 -6.83
C GLU A 47 0.29 14.28 -7.53
N GLU A 48 1.48 13.96 -8.03
CA GLU A 48 1.76 12.70 -8.71
C GLU A 48 2.55 11.75 -7.82
N PHE A 49 2.26 10.47 -7.96
CA PHE A 49 3.03 9.41 -7.32
C PHE A 49 3.19 8.23 -8.28
N MET A 50 4.24 7.45 -8.05
CA MET A 50 4.56 6.25 -8.79
C MET A 50 4.39 5.04 -7.90
N THR A 51 3.90 3.95 -8.49
CA THR A 51 3.82 2.64 -7.86
C THR A 51 4.48 1.59 -8.75
N CYS A 52 5.05 0.56 -8.14
CA CYS A 52 5.58 -0.61 -8.81
C CYS A 52 4.96 -1.88 -8.21
N ALA A 53 4.84 -2.92 -9.02
CA ALA A 53 4.15 -4.14 -8.65
C ALA A 53 4.77 -5.38 -9.31
N ASP A 54 4.29 -6.54 -8.90
CA ASP A 54 4.67 -7.85 -9.47
C ASP A 54 4.14 -8.08 -10.89
N ASP A 55 3.29 -7.18 -11.40
CA ASP A 55 2.73 -7.26 -12.76
C ASP A 55 3.70 -6.72 -13.82
N CYS A 56 4.98 -6.52 -13.45
CA CYS A 56 6.04 -5.99 -14.30
C CYS A 56 5.72 -4.58 -14.84
N THR A 57 4.95 -3.79 -14.08
CA THR A 57 4.64 -2.41 -14.45
C THR A 57 5.02 -1.40 -13.38
N LEU A 58 5.45 -0.24 -13.84
CA LEU A 58 5.46 1.01 -13.10
C LEU A 58 4.26 1.83 -13.56
N ARG A 59 3.53 2.40 -12.62
CA ARG A 59 2.39 3.27 -12.93
C ARG A 59 2.55 4.61 -12.27
N ILE A 60 2.29 5.66 -13.04
CA ILE A 60 2.26 7.04 -12.56
C ILE A 60 0.79 7.45 -12.42
N TRP A 61 0.48 8.04 -11.29
CA TRP A 61 -0.86 8.43 -10.88
C TRP A 61 -0.89 9.92 -10.59
N SER A 62 -2.08 10.53 -10.67
CA SER A 62 -2.33 11.89 -10.23
C SER A 62 -3.50 11.91 -9.25
N LEU A 63 -3.39 12.66 -8.15
CA LEU A 63 -4.49 12.78 -7.18
C LEU A 63 -5.73 13.45 -7.77
N ASN A 64 -5.56 14.32 -8.78
CA ASN A 64 -6.67 15.00 -9.44
C ASN A 64 -7.53 14.06 -10.28
N LYS A 65 -6.94 12.99 -10.83
CA LYS A 65 -7.62 12.01 -11.69
C LYS A 65 -7.68 10.66 -11.00
N ARG A 66 -8.63 10.50 -10.08
CA ARG A 66 -8.61 9.34 -9.18
C ARG A 66 -8.84 7.99 -9.86
N ASP A 67 -9.62 7.98 -10.93
CA ASP A 67 -10.03 6.75 -11.61
C ASP A 67 -9.10 6.36 -12.77
N GLN A 68 -8.01 7.10 -12.99
CA GLN A 68 -7.11 6.92 -14.12
C GLN A 68 -5.65 6.96 -13.71
N GLN A 69 -4.86 6.06 -14.29
CA GLN A 69 -3.41 6.18 -14.33
C GLN A 69 -2.98 7.14 -15.45
N LEU A 70 -1.96 7.94 -15.21
CA LEU A 70 -1.38 8.82 -16.23
C LEU A 70 -0.53 8.03 -17.22
N HIS A 71 0.33 7.15 -16.70
CA HIS A 71 1.25 6.36 -17.50
C HIS A 71 1.36 4.94 -16.96
N VAL A 72 1.44 3.98 -17.88
CA VAL A 72 1.78 2.59 -17.63
C VAL A 72 3.09 2.31 -18.35
N ILE A 73 4.09 1.89 -17.58
CA ILE A 73 5.45 1.65 -18.07
C ILE A 73 5.74 0.18 -17.81
N ARG A 74 6.01 -0.57 -18.88
CA ARG A 74 6.38 -1.98 -18.78
C ARG A 74 7.89 -2.08 -18.63
N THR A 75 8.34 -2.91 -17.70
CA THR A 75 9.75 -3.15 -17.45
C THR A 75 10.19 -4.40 -18.20
N LYS A 76 11.09 -4.20 -19.18
CA LYS A 76 11.59 -5.26 -20.04
C LYS A 76 13.06 -5.51 -19.80
N GLY A 77 13.43 -6.78 -19.73
CA GLY A 77 14.81 -7.25 -19.65
C GLY A 77 15.52 -7.25 -21.00
N GLU A 78 16.68 -7.90 -21.04
CA GLU A 78 17.51 -7.99 -22.25
C GLU A 78 16.84 -8.72 -23.41
N SER A 79 16.20 -9.85 -23.10
CA SER A 79 15.46 -10.71 -24.02
C SER A 79 14.09 -10.14 -24.42
N GLY A 80 13.74 -8.94 -23.94
CA GLY A 80 12.44 -8.30 -24.18
C GLY A 80 11.29 -8.88 -23.35
N HIS A 81 11.56 -9.89 -22.52
CA HIS A 81 10.61 -10.41 -21.54
C HIS A 81 10.32 -9.38 -20.44
N ASP A 82 9.09 -9.41 -19.93
CA ASP A 82 8.67 -8.56 -18.83
C ASP A 82 9.33 -9.03 -17.52
N VAL A 83 9.87 -8.10 -16.76
CA VAL A 83 10.65 -8.36 -15.53
C VAL A 83 9.96 -7.67 -14.36
N ARG A 84 9.88 -8.32 -13.19
CA ARG A 84 9.14 -7.76 -12.06
C ARG A 84 9.92 -6.62 -11.42
N THR A 85 9.18 -5.61 -10.97
CA THR A 85 9.77 -4.43 -10.32
C THR A 85 9.57 -4.46 -8.82
N THR A 86 10.67 -4.47 -8.09
CA THR A 86 10.68 -4.54 -6.63
C THR A 86 10.69 -3.15 -6.00
N THR A 87 11.36 -2.19 -6.64
CA THR A 87 11.49 -0.83 -6.12
C THR A 87 11.43 0.21 -7.23
N CYS A 88 10.95 1.41 -6.91
CA CYS A 88 10.87 2.53 -7.85
C CYS A 88 11.15 3.86 -7.16
N THR A 89 11.77 4.80 -7.87
CA THR A 89 12.18 6.09 -7.30
C THR A 89 12.21 7.21 -8.34
N TYR A 90 11.83 8.42 -7.92
CA TYR A 90 12.01 9.67 -8.67
C TYR A 90 13.32 10.33 -8.29
N ASN A 91 13.98 10.96 -9.26
CA ASN A 91 15.09 11.87 -8.95
C ASN A 91 14.57 13.11 -8.19
N GLN A 92 15.42 13.68 -7.34
CA GLN A 92 15.11 14.83 -6.49
C GLN A 92 15.09 16.13 -7.32
N SER A 93 13.99 16.41 -8.01
CA SER A 93 13.85 17.60 -8.88
C SER A 93 13.87 18.97 -8.17
N LEU A 94 14.13 19.04 -6.86
CA LEU A 94 14.02 20.27 -6.07
C LEU A 94 15.11 21.31 -6.33
N TYR A 95 16.22 20.91 -6.96
CA TYR A 95 17.27 21.84 -7.38
C TYR A 95 17.18 22.01 -8.90
N HIS A 96 17.04 23.27 -9.33
CA HIS A 96 16.97 23.77 -10.71
C HIS A 96 18.12 23.28 -11.62
N ASN A 97 18.20 22.00 -11.88
CA ASN A 97 18.85 21.46 -13.05
C ASN A 97 17.72 20.95 -13.94
N GLU A 98 17.17 21.85 -14.76
CA GLU A 98 16.00 21.64 -15.63
C GLU A 98 16.18 20.49 -16.66
N ASN A 99 17.32 19.79 -16.62
CA ASN A 99 17.75 18.88 -17.66
C ASN A 99 17.57 17.39 -17.33
N LEU A 100 17.26 17.01 -16.09
CA LEU A 100 17.08 15.59 -15.73
C LEU A 100 15.78 15.40 -14.95
N ASN A 101 14.77 14.81 -15.60
CA ASN A 101 13.54 14.35 -14.96
C ASN A 101 13.46 12.83 -15.13
N LEU A 102 14.12 12.11 -14.22
CA LEU A 102 14.36 10.68 -14.34
C LEU A 102 13.54 9.89 -13.32
N ILE A 103 13.07 8.73 -13.75
CA ILE A 103 12.54 7.68 -12.89
C ILE A 103 13.40 6.43 -13.03
N ALA A 104 13.62 5.74 -11.93
CA ALA A 104 14.38 4.49 -11.91
C ALA A 104 13.54 3.37 -11.29
N ALA A 105 13.75 2.16 -11.78
CA ALA A 105 13.19 0.95 -11.21
C ALA A 105 14.26 -0.13 -11.04
N GLY A 106 14.17 -0.81 -9.90
CA GLY A 106 14.98 -1.97 -9.59
C GLY A 106 14.14 -3.21 -9.82
N CYS A 107 14.75 -4.20 -10.46
CA CYS A 107 14.09 -5.42 -10.85
C CYS A 107 14.45 -6.59 -9.92
N ASP A 108 13.68 -7.66 -10.00
CA ASP A 108 13.91 -8.91 -9.27
C ASP A 108 15.11 -9.72 -9.81
N ASN A 109 15.45 -9.56 -11.08
CA ASN A 109 16.57 -10.21 -11.75
C ASN A 109 17.92 -9.45 -11.61
N GLY A 110 18.01 -8.47 -10.71
CA GLY A 110 19.22 -7.67 -10.51
C GLY A 110 19.44 -6.54 -11.52
N SER A 111 18.50 -6.27 -12.45
CA SER A 111 18.59 -5.18 -13.42
C SER A 111 18.11 -3.83 -12.86
N ILE A 112 18.75 -2.73 -13.28
CA ILE A 112 18.28 -1.36 -13.05
C ILE A 112 17.89 -0.73 -14.39
N LEU A 113 16.68 -0.20 -14.44
CA LEU A 113 16.10 0.47 -15.61
C LEU A 113 15.76 1.92 -15.25
N VAL A 114 16.09 2.86 -16.15
CA VAL A 114 15.88 4.30 -15.94
C VAL A 114 15.23 4.92 -17.17
N TRP A 115 14.21 5.75 -16.97
CA TRP A 115 13.50 6.47 -18.01
C TRP A 115 13.55 7.98 -17.79
N ASP A 116 13.68 8.73 -18.88
CA ASP A 116 13.45 10.17 -18.91
C ASP A 116 11.96 10.46 -19.12
N ARG A 117 11.35 11.17 -18.16
CA ARG A 117 9.94 11.57 -18.19
C ARG A 117 9.60 12.58 -19.29
N ARG A 118 10.60 13.25 -19.86
CA ARG A 118 10.40 14.17 -20.99
C ARG A 118 10.26 13.43 -22.31
N ARG A 119 10.64 12.15 -22.35
CA ARG A 119 10.57 11.28 -23.52
C ARG A 119 9.42 10.28 -23.34
N SER A 120 9.11 9.57 -24.42
CA SER A 120 8.19 8.44 -24.34
C SER A 120 8.78 7.32 -23.50
N PHE A 121 7.98 6.74 -22.59
CA PHE A 121 8.38 5.63 -21.72
C PHE A 121 8.54 4.28 -22.45
N VAL A 122 8.31 4.23 -23.77
CA VAL A 122 8.49 3.02 -24.58
C VAL A 122 9.94 2.56 -24.60
N HIS A 123 10.89 3.49 -24.62
CA HIS A 123 12.32 3.18 -24.63
C HIS A 123 12.96 3.54 -23.30
N VAL A 124 13.69 2.57 -22.75
CA VAL A 124 14.52 2.78 -21.56
C VAL A 124 15.66 3.73 -21.94
N THR A 125 15.89 4.77 -21.13
CA THR A 125 16.92 5.79 -21.39
C THR A 125 18.30 5.31 -20.95
N PHE A 126 18.39 4.74 -19.74
CA PHE A 126 19.60 4.08 -19.25
C PHE A 126 19.22 2.72 -18.66
N LYS A 127 20.01 1.69 -18.96
CA LYS A 127 19.80 0.35 -18.40
C LYS A 127 21.15 -0.25 -17.99
N CYS A 128 21.15 -0.95 -16.87
CA CYS A 128 22.25 -1.79 -16.42
C CYS A 128 21.65 -3.14 -16.03
N LEU A 129 21.82 -4.13 -16.90
CA LEU A 129 21.13 -5.42 -16.78
C LEU A 129 21.79 -6.32 -15.74
N ASN A 130 23.12 -6.23 -15.62
CA ASN A 130 23.92 -6.98 -14.65
C ASN A 130 24.36 -6.07 -13.48
N ALA A 131 23.44 -5.25 -12.97
CA ALA A 131 23.75 -4.34 -11.88
C ALA A 131 24.05 -5.10 -10.58
N HIS A 132 23.24 -6.13 -10.29
CA HIS A 132 23.40 -7.08 -9.20
C HIS A 132 23.46 -8.53 -9.74
N LEU A 133 23.72 -9.50 -8.86
CA LEU A 133 23.71 -10.91 -9.26
C LEU A 133 22.37 -11.28 -9.94
N GLN A 134 22.44 -12.21 -10.90
CA GLN A 134 21.26 -12.71 -11.58
C GLN A 134 20.33 -13.40 -10.57
N ASP A 135 19.03 -13.19 -10.72
CA ASP A 135 17.97 -13.69 -9.84
C ASP A 135 18.01 -13.16 -8.39
N GLU A 136 18.83 -12.13 -8.13
CA GLU A 136 18.85 -11.41 -6.85
C GLU A 136 18.12 -10.07 -6.95
N SER A 137 17.16 -9.89 -6.04
CA SER A 137 16.22 -8.79 -6.08
C SER A 137 16.81 -7.47 -5.56
N ILE A 138 16.57 -6.38 -6.30
CA ILE A 138 16.95 -5.05 -5.83
C ILE A 138 15.94 -4.55 -4.80
N THR A 139 16.30 -4.63 -3.52
CA THR A 139 15.46 -4.19 -2.40
C THR A 139 15.21 -2.68 -2.35
N SER A 140 16.16 -1.85 -2.79
CA SER A 140 16.02 -0.39 -2.74
C SER A 140 16.88 0.33 -3.76
N LEU A 141 16.29 1.38 -4.34
CA LEU A 141 16.98 2.38 -5.16
C LEU A 141 16.76 3.77 -4.57
N LYS A 142 17.84 4.55 -4.46
CA LYS A 142 17.76 5.92 -3.99
C LYS A 142 18.65 6.85 -4.80
N TRP A 143 18.09 7.98 -5.19
CA TRP A 143 18.86 9.07 -5.79
C TRP A 143 19.54 9.87 -4.70
N SER A 144 20.77 10.28 -4.99
CA SER A 144 21.45 11.40 -4.32
C SER A 144 20.64 12.69 -4.47
N TYR A 145 20.82 13.62 -3.53
CA TYR A 145 20.14 14.91 -3.59
C TYR A 145 20.64 15.79 -4.73
N ASP A 146 21.88 15.59 -5.19
CA ASP A 146 22.42 16.29 -6.36
C ASP A 146 22.02 15.67 -7.72
N ASN A 147 21.29 14.55 -7.70
CA ASN A 147 20.84 13.80 -8.88
C ASN A 147 21.96 13.33 -9.81
N GLN A 148 23.17 13.10 -9.32
CA GLN A 148 24.27 12.56 -10.14
C GLN A 148 24.51 11.08 -9.88
N ILE A 149 24.26 10.64 -8.65
CA ILE A 149 24.52 9.27 -8.21
C ILE A 149 23.21 8.56 -7.86
N LEU A 150 23.07 7.33 -8.34
CA LEU A 150 22.05 6.38 -7.92
C LEU A 150 22.69 5.31 -7.03
N ALA A 151 22.10 5.06 -5.87
CA ALA A 151 22.51 3.98 -4.97
C ALA A 151 21.54 2.80 -5.09
N SER A 152 22.07 1.58 -5.13
CA SER A 152 21.30 0.34 -5.21
C SER A 152 21.69 -0.66 -4.13
N ARG A 153 20.67 -1.30 -3.54
CA ARG A 153 20.79 -2.35 -2.53
C ARG A 153 20.09 -3.60 -3.01
N SER A 154 20.74 -4.74 -2.91
CA SER A 154 20.18 -6.02 -3.33
C SER A 154 20.23 -7.08 -2.22
N THR A 155 19.48 -8.17 -2.42
CA THR A 155 19.58 -9.42 -1.64
C THR A 155 20.89 -10.15 -1.88
N ASP A 156 21.67 -9.81 -2.93
CA ASP A 156 23.05 -10.27 -3.18
C ASP A 156 24.09 -9.80 -2.15
N HIS A 157 23.63 -9.14 -1.08
CA HIS A 157 24.44 -8.62 0.02
C HIS A 157 25.40 -7.48 -0.38
N THR A 158 25.23 -6.88 -1.55
CA THR A 158 26.04 -5.75 -2.02
C THR A 158 25.30 -4.41 -1.96
N LEU A 159 26.07 -3.34 -1.81
CA LEU A 159 25.64 -1.94 -1.97
C LEU A 159 26.47 -1.35 -3.10
N LYS A 160 25.83 -0.83 -4.15
CA LYS A 160 26.51 -0.28 -5.32
C LYS A 160 26.09 1.16 -5.59
N LEU A 161 27.02 1.94 -6.13
CA LEU A 161 26.81 3.31 -6.60
C LEU A 161 26.99 3.41 -8.10
N TRP A 162 26.14 4.21 -8.73
CA TRP A 162 26.08 4.38 -10.17
C TRP A 162 26.09 5.86 -10.51
N ASP A 163 27.02 6.28 -11.36
CA ASP A 163 26.99 7.60 -11.98
C ASP A 163 26.07 7.55 -13.21
N ILE A 164 25.09 8.44 -13.29
CA ILE A 164 24.15 8.51 -14.42
C ILE A 164 24.88 8.81 -15.73
N ARG A 165 25.94 9.63 -15.67
CA ARG A 165 26.71 10.00 -16.87
C ARG A 165 27.48 8.81 -17.45
N LYS A 166 27.77 7.81 -16.62
CA LYS A 166 28.50 6.58 -16.97
C LYS A 166 27.79 5.34 -16.42
N PHE A 167 26.50 5.20 -16.75
CA PHE A 167 25.64 4.18 -16.15
C PHE A 167 26.02 2.72 -16.48
N ASN A 168 26.88 2.50 -17.48
CA ASN A 168 27.32 1.16 -17.87
C ASN A 168 28.34 0.55 -16.88
N GLN A 169 28.88 1.33 -15.95
CA GLN A 169 29.89 0.86 -15.00
C GLN A 169 29.48 1.23 -13.57
N CYS A 170 29.74 0.31 -12.64
CA CYS A 170 29.58 0.56 -11.22
C CYS A 170 30.71 1.50 -10.76
N LEU A 171 30.36 2.60 -10.09
CA LEU A 171 31.33 3.56 -9.57
C LEU A 171 32.09 2.98 -8.37
N SER A 172 31.35 2.37 -7.45
CA SER A 172 31.89 1.74 -6.25
C SER A 172 30.94 0.66 -5.76
N SER A 173 31.49 -0.43 -5.23
CA SER A 173 30.73 -1.52 -4.63
C SER A 173 31.25 -1.85 -3.24
N CYS A 174 30.34 -2.11 -2.31
CA CYS A 174 30.66 -2.64 -0.99
C CYS A 174 29.97 -3.99 -0.81
N GLU A 175 30.76 -5.00 -0.47
CA GLU A 175 30.33 -6.38 -0.25
C GLU A 175 30.24 -6.69 1.25
N ASN A 176 29.79 -7.90 1.59
CA ASN A 176 29.64 -8.37 2.97
C ASN A 176 28.69 -7.51 3.82
N ILE A 177 27.61 -7.03 3.19
CA ILE A 177 26.53 -6.35 3.89
C ILE A 177 25.33 -7.30 3.83
N TYR A 178 25.14 -8.13 4.85
CA TYR A 178 24.09 -9.15 4.82
C TYR A 178 22.68 -8.54 4.72
N ASN A 179 21.86 -9.06 3.81
CA ASN A 179 20.50 -8.61 3.56
C ASN A 179 19.57 -9.79 3.37
N HIS A 180 18.63 -9.97 4.30
CA HIS A 180 17.62 -11.02 4.20
C HIS A 180 16.24 -10.48 3.80
N PHE A 181 15.94 -9.22 4.13
CA PHE A 181 14.61 -8.66 3.92
C PHE A 181 14.51 -7.92 2.58
N SER A 182 13.46 -8.21 1.82
CA SER A 182 13.15 -7.51 0.56
C SER A 182 12.89 -6.01 0.74
N MET A 183 12.52 -5.60 1.96
CA MET A 183 12.15 -4.22 2.30
C MET A 183 13.31 -3.37 2.83
N THR A 184 14.53 -3.92 2.86
CA THR A 184 15.71 -3.20 3.31
C THR A 184 16.01 -2.03 2.39
N ASN A 185 16.27 -0.85 2.97
CA ASN A 185 16.43 0.37 2.18
C ASN A 185 17.77 1.09 2.41
N ILE A 186 18.03 2.02 1.49
CA ILE A 186 19.13 2.98 1.57
C ILE A 186 18.57 4.38 1.77
N SER A 187 19.24 5.19 2.60
CA SER A 187 18.95 6.61 2.74
C SER A 187 20.22 7.43 2.58
N PHE A 188 20.18 8.46 1.72
CA PHE A 188 21.19 9.50 1.71
C PHE A 188 21.03 10.40 2.94
N SER A 189 22.15 10.94 3.42
CA SER A 189 22.13 12.02 4.38
C SER A 189 21.59 13.30 3.75
N PRO A 190 20.98 14.22 4.52
CA PRO A 190 20.40 15.45 3.97
C PRO A 190 21.41 16.37 3.29
N ASN A 191 22.70 16.24 3.67
CA ASN A 191 23.81 16.97 3.07
C ASN A 191 24.52 16.19 1.94
N ASP A 192 23.98 15.03 1.55
CA ASP A 192 24.47 14.18 0.47
C ASP A 192 25.91 13.66 0.64
N LYS A 193 26.49 13.73 1.84
CA LYS A 193 27.86 13.25 2.14
C LYS A 193 27.91 11.79 2.54
N PHE A 194 26.82 11.28 3.11
CA PHE A 194 26.78 9.96 3.71
C PHE A 194 25.60 9.14 3.20
N LEU A 195 25.75 7.83 3.31
CA LEU A 195 24.76 6.82 3.00
C LEU A 195 24.52 5.97 4.23
N ILE A 196 23.26 5.65 4.50
CA ILE A 196 22.89 4.76 5.59
C ILE A 196 22.16 3.56 5.01
N THR A 197 22.51 2.37 5.51
CA THR A 197 21.82 1.12 5.21
C THR A 197 21.74 0.24 6.46
N GLY A 198 20.67 -0.54 6.55
CA GLY A 198 20.53 -1.59 7.53
C GLY A 198 21.24 -2.88 7.09
N VAL A 199 21.69 -3.65 8.08
CA VAL A 199 22.21 -5.01 7.96
C VAL A 199 21.28 -5.93 8.74
N SER A 200 20.88 -7.01 8.10
CA SER A 200 20.08 -8.05 8.76
C SER A 200 20.96 -8.86 9.71
N LYS A 201 20.36 -9.38 10.78
CA LYS A 201 21.02 -10.35 11.66
C LYS A 201 21.32 -11.60 10.84
N PHE A 202 22.59 -12.00 10.83
CA PHE A 202 23.00 -13.26 10.22
C PHE A 202 22.74 -14.38 11.20
N ILE A 203 21.92 -15.36 10.83
CA ILE A 203 21.70 -16.54 11.65
C ILE A 203 22.58 -17.64 11.06
N SER A 204 23.79 -17.75 11.58
CA SER A 204 24.67 -18.88 11.27
C SER A 204 24.10 -20.17 11.87
N SER A 205 24.13 -21.27 11.13
CA SER A 205 23.82 -22.60 11.68
C SER A 205 24.91 -23.11 12.63
N THR A 206 26.13 -22.58 12.52
CA THR A 206 27.24 -22.84 13.44
C THR A 206 27.37 -21.65 14.41
N ASN A 207 27.22 -21.91 15.71
CA ASN A 207 27.24 -20.92 16.81
C ASN A 207 28.61 -20.20 17.01
N THR A 208 29.42 -20.06 15.97
CA THR A 208 30.85 -19.69 16.07
C THR A 208 31.13 -18.21 15.85
N ASP A 209 30.19 -17.43 15.29
CA ASP A 209 30.44 -16.02 15.00
C ASP A 209 29.78 -15.09 16.05
N ASN A 210 30.64 -14.37 16.78
CA ASN A 210 30.23 -13.35 17.77
C ASN A 210 29.59 -12.10 17.14
N ASP A 211 29.59 -11.97 15.81
CA ASP A 211 29.13 -10.79 15.07
C ASP A 211 27.87 -11.06 14.22
N THR A 212 26.94 -11.83 14.77
CA THR A 212 25.66 -12.17 14.13
C THR A 212 24.61 -11.06 14.25
N ASN A 213 24.90 -10.00 14.99
CA ASN A 213 23.95 -8.94 15.29
C ASN A 213 23.60 -8.10 14.05
N GLY A 214 22.37 -7.59 13.99
CA GLY A 214 21.99 -6.62 12.97
C GLY A 214 22.77 -5.33 13.18
N LYS A 215 23.08 -4.60 12.12
CA LYS A 215 23.88 -3.38 12.20
C LYS A 215 23.25 -2.25 11.41
N LEU A 216 23.51 -1.02 11.85
CA LEU A 216 23.31 0.17 11.02
C LEU A 216 24.69 0.64 10.56
N LEU A 217 24.90 0.61 9.25
CA LEU A 217 26.16 1.04 8.65
C LEU A 217 25.98 2.42 8.01
N ILE A 218 26.99 3.26 8.22
CA ILE A 218 27.08 4.58 7.60
C ILE A 218 28.32 4.57 6.70
N PHE A 219 28.13 4.96 5.46
CA PHE A 219 29.14 4.98 4.42
C PHE A 219 29.40 6.41 3.96
N ASN A 220 30.64 6.70 3.56
CA ASN A 220 30.93 7.88 2.76
C ASN A 220 30.38 7.70 1.34
N ARG A 221 29.77 8.74 0.77
CA ARG A 221 29.20 8.71 -0.57
C ARG A 221 30.23 8.42 -1.67
N ASN A 222 31.44 8.97 -1.58
CA ASN A 222 32.38 8.92 -2.70
C ASN A 222 33.06 7.56 -2.84
N ASP A 223 33.55 7.00 -1.73
CA ASP A 223 34.40 5.81 -1.76
C ASP A 223 33.70 4.54 -1.23
N LEU A 224 32.46 4.67 -0.73
CA LEU A 224 31.78 3.63 0.06
C LEU A 224 32.63 3.12 1.25
N SER A 225 33.50 3.95 1.80
CA SER A 225 34.23 3.63 3.03
C SER A 225 33.27 3.64 4.23
N LYS A 226 33.34 2.58 5.05
CA LYS A 226 32.57 2.49 6.30
C LYS A 226 33.10 3.52 7.28
N ILE A 227 32.20 4.32 7.85
CA ILE A 227 32.55 5.18 8.99
C ILE A 227 32.61 4.29 10.23
N SER A 228 33.64 4.45 11.05
CA SER A 228 33.97 3.58 12.20
C SER A 228 32.89 3.41 13.26
N ASN A 229 31.78 4.15 13.20
CA ASN A 229 30.68 4.10 14.17
C ASN A 229 29.62 3.09 13.72
N GLU A 230 29.95 1.80 13.74
CA GLU A 230 28.94 0.74 13.56
C GLU A 230 28.00 0.74 14.78
N ILE A 231 26.69 0.86 14.52
CA ILE A 231 25.69 0.74 15.59
C ILE A 231 25.14 -0.67 15.51
N SER A 232 25.45 -1.50 16.52
CA SER A 232 24.98 -2.88 16.59
C SER A 232 23.60 -2.98 17.27
N PHE A 233 22.79 -3.90 16.78
CA PHE A 233 21.44 -4.21 17.21
C PHE A 233 21.36 -5.72 17.46
N ASN A 234 20.70 -6.15 18.54
CA ASN A 234 20.42 -7.58 18.74
C ASN A 234 19.51 -8.18 17.64
N ASP A 235 18.86 -7.29 16.89
CA ASP A 235 17.76 -7.51 15.97
C ASP A 235 18.12 -7.04 14.56
N SER A 236 17.43 -7.58 13.54
CA SER A 236 17.66 -7.16 12.16
C SER A 236 17.12 -5.75 11.91
N VAL A 237 17.93 -4.91 11.26
CA VAL A 237 17.49 -3.59 10.78
C VAL A 237 16.84 -3.76 9.42
N ILE A 238 15.58 -3.32 9.29
CA ILE A 238 14.80 -3.41 8.04
C ILE A 238 14.86 -2.08 7.31
N ARG A 239 14.16 -1.04 7.80
CA ARG A 239 14.14 0.28 7.15
C ARG A 239 14.85 1.34 7.96
N THR A 240 15.40 2.30 7.24
CA THR A 240 16.17 3.43 7.76
C THR A 240 15.75 4.70 7.01
N ILE A 241 15.52 5.79 7.73
CA ILE A 241 15.17 7.09 7.13
C ILE A 241 15.96 8.16 7.86
N TRP A 242 16.71 8.97 7.10
CA TRP A 242 17.32 10.18 7.62
C TRP A 242 16.42 11.38 7.31
N HIS A 243 15.87 12.01 8.34
CA HIS A 243 14.98 13.14 8.15
C HIS A 243 15.74 14.40 7.68
N PRO A 244 15.33 15.05 6.57
CA PRO A 244 16.10 16.14 5.95
C PRO A 244 16.26 17.38 6.82
N LYS A 245 15.22 17.75 7.58
CA LYS A 245 15.22 18.98 8.42
C LYS A 245 15.59 18.76 9.88
N LEU A 246 15.43 17.54 10.38
CA LEU A 246 15.58 17.26 11.82
C LEU A 246 16.97 16.69 12.12
N ASN A 247 17.69 16.21 11.09
CA ASN A 247 18.93 15.48 11.26
C ASN A 247 18.79 14.29 12.24
N GLN A 248 17.64 13.62 12.19
CA GLN A 248 17.32 12.44 13.00
C GLN A 248 17.24 11.21 12.09
N ILE A 249 17.80 10.09 12.54
CA ILE A 249 17.78 8.82 11.82
C ILE A 249 16.79 7.90 12.51
N PHE A 250 15.76 7.49 11.78
CA PHE A 250 14.76 6.54 12.23
C PHE A 250 15.12 5.17 11.67
N THR A 251 15.22 4.16 12.52
CA THR A 251 15.46 2.77 12.12
C THR A 251 14.37 1.87 12.66
N THR A 252 13.89 0.95 11.83
CA THR A 252 12.87 -0.04 12.22
C THR A 252 13.52 -1.41 12.34
N THR A 253 13.28 -2.09 13.45
CA THR A 253 13.76 -3.46 13.66
C THR A 253 12.67 -4.50 13.39
N ASN A 254 13.07 -5.76 13.19
CA ASN A 254 12.13 -6.90 13.03
C ASN A 254 11.22 -7.11 14.25
N ASN A 255 11.61 -6.68 15.45
CA ASN A 255 10.79 -6.78 16.66
C ASN A 255 9.68 -5.71 16.75
N GLY A 256 9.47 -4.94 15.68
CA GLY A 256 8.45 -3.88 15.62
C GLY A 256 8.83 -2.60 16.36
N LEU A 257 10.04 -2.51 16.92
CA LEU A 257 10.54 -1.31 17.56
C LEU A 257 11.09 -0.32 16.52
N ILE A 258 10.87 0.96 16.78
CA ILE A 258 11.48 2.06 16.03
C ILE A 258 12.51 2.71 16.94
N ARG A 259 13.78 2.70 16.54
CA ARG A 259 14.86 3.39 17.23
C ARG A 259 15.17 4.69 16.50
N VAL A 260 15.36 5.76 17.26
CA VAL A 260 15.63 7.10 16.69
C VAL A 260 16.96 7.58 17.23
N PHE A 261 17.89 7.83 16.32
CA PHE A 261 19.18 8.44 16.63
C PHE A 261 19.10 9.93 16.33
N TYR A 262 19.59 10.73 17.25
CA TYR A 262 19.65 12.18 17.12
C TYR A 262 20.97 12.68 17.67
N ASP A 263 21.48 13.74 17.07
CA ASP A 263 22.61 14.49 17.59
C ASP A 263 22.10 15.60 18.50
N GLU A 264 22.59 15.69 19.74
CA GLU A 264 22.17 16.69 20.71
C GLU A 264 22.53 18.13 20.28
N GLN A 265 23.63 18.30 19.55
CA GLN A 265 24.09 19.61 19.10
C GLN A 265 23.45 20.03 17.77
N ARG A 266 23.38 19.11 16.82
CA ARG A 266 22.92 19.43 15.45
C ARG A 266 21.42 19.27 15.24
N SER A 267 20.75 18.41 16.00
CA SER A 267 19.31 18.19 15.82
C SER A 267 18.55 19.33 16.51
N PRO A 268 17.63 20.02 15.83
CA PRO A 268 16.84 21.08 16.45
C PRO A 268 15.97 20.50 17.59
N MET A 269 15.48 21.37 18.47
CA MET A 269 14.54 21.03 19.55
C MET A 269 13.14 20.71 18.99
N ALA A 270 13.06 19.72 18.10
CA ALA A 270 11.87 19.27 17.39
C ALA A 270 11.91 17.74 17.21
N GLY A 271 10.77 17.12 16.89
CA GLY A 271 10.67 15.66 16.77
C GLY A 271 10.87 14.96 18.11
N ILE A 272 11.77 13.97 18.17
CA ILE A 272 11.96 13.14 19.37
C ILE A 272 12.38 13.96 20.61
N ARG A 273 13.11 15.07 20.44
CA ARG A 273 13.53 15.94 21.55
C ARG A 273 12.35 16.61 22.26
N LEU A 274 11.22 16.82 21.56
CA LEU A 274 9.99 17.31 22.19
C LEU A 274 9.36 16.25 23.09
N CYS A 275 9.44 14.98 22.69
CA CYS A 275 8.92 13.86 23.48
C CYS A 275 9.73 13.64 24.76
N LEU A 276 11.06 13.81 24.71
CA LEU A 276 11.95 13.66 25.87
C LEU A 276 11.71 14.72 26.95
N ASN A 277 11.42 15.96 26.55
CA ASN A 277 11.18 17.05 27.49
C ASN A 277 9.75 17.07 28.07
N ARG A 278 8.88 16.16 27.62
CA ARG A 278 7.51 16.10 28.11
C ARG A 278 7.52 15.41 29.46
N LYS A 279 7.45 16.20 30.54
CA LYS A 279 7.19 15.67 31.90
C LYS A 279 5.99 14.74 31.82
N GLU A 280 6.12 13.54 32.38
CA GLU A 280 5.02 12.59 32.50
C GLU A 280 3.84 13.34 33.12
N LYS A 281 2.71 13.36 32.40
CA LYS A 281 1.48 13.82 33.03
C LYS A 281 1.19 12.80 34.11
N LYS A 282 1.38 13.19 35.38
CA LYS A 282 0.87 12.41 36.51
C LYS A 282 -0.56 12.05 36.16
N ALA A 283 -0.85 10.75 36.13
CA ALA A 283 -2.22 10.29 35.98
C ALA A 283 -3.03 11.07 37.03
N LYS A 284 -4.10 11.74 36.61
CA LYS A 284 -5.01 12.34 37.58
C LYS A 284 -5.50 11.18 38.43
N ASP A 285 -5.15 11.18 39.71
CA ASP A 285 -5.66 10.19 40.64
C ASP A 285 -7.19 10.21 40.52
N THR A 286 -7.75 9.07 40.14
CA THR A 286 -9.21 8.89 40.01
C THR A 286 -9.93 9.06 41.36
N ASN A 287 -9.18 9.21 42.45
CA ASN A 287 -9.67 9.39 43.81
C ASN A 287 -9.99 10.87 44.13
N ASP A 288 -9.56 11.83 43.32
CA ASP A 288 -9.88 13.25 43.52
C ASP A 288 -11.33 13.61 43.13
N PHE A 289 -12.13 12.65 42.67
CA PHE A 289 -13.58 12.82 42.45
C PHE A 289 -14.44 12.33 43.62
N ILE A 290 -13.83 11.81 44.70
CA ILE A 290 -14.56 11.33 45.88
C ILE A 290 -14.01 11.99 47.14
N THR A 291 -13.99 13.32 47.18
CA THR A 291 -14.05 14.05 48.45
C THR A 291 -14.91 15.30 48.23
N ASN A 292 -15.92 15.47 49.07
CA ASN A 292 -16.98 16.51 49.05
C ASN A 292 -18.23 16.15 48.24
N ILE A 293 -18.87 15.04 48.61
CA ILE A 293 -20.34 14.98 48.56
C ILE A 293 -20.80 15.30 49.97
N ASP A 294 -21.07 16.58 50.24
CA ASP A 294 -21.79 16.97 51.45
C ASP A 294 -23.21 16.37 51.40
N PRO A 295 -23.72 15.76 52.48
CA PRO A 295 -25.09 15.30 52.52
C PRO A 295 -26.02 16.50 52.43
N ILE A 296 -26.71 16.63 51.28
CA ILE A 296 -27.72 17.66 51.05
C ILE A 296 -28.96 17.34 51.91
N ILE A 297 -28.92 17.73 53.18
CA ILE A 297 -30.13 18.07 53.93
C ILE A 297 -29.90 19.45 54.50
N ALA A 298 -30.30 20.47 53.74
CA ALA A 298 -30.46 21.82 54.25
C ALA A 298 -31.95 22.18 54.14
N SER A 299 -32.63 22.24 55.29
CA SER A 299 -33.88 22.96 55.43
C SER A 299 -33.63 24.45 55.26
N SER A 300 -34.41 25.04 54.37
CA SER A 300 -34.53 26.44 53.96
C SER A 300 -34.14 27.53 54.97
N SER A 301 -33.23 28.43 54.57
CA SER A 301 -33.57 29.85 54.34
C SER A 301 -32.36 30.64 53.82
N THR A 302 -32.70 31.69 53.05
CA THR A 302 -31.91 32.85 52.57
C THR A 302 -31.07 32.74 51.30
N SER A 303 -31.58 33.47 50.29
CA SER A 303 -30.90 34.24 49.24
C SER A 303 -29.86 33.54 48.37
N ASP A 304 -30.21 33.24 47.11
CA ASP A 304 -29.87 34.16 46.01
C ASP A 304 -30.25 33.59 44.64
N SER A 305 -30.40 34.51 43.69
CA SER A 305 -30.83 34.39 42.30
C SER A 305 -30.61 33.03 41.62
N LYS A 306 -31.73 32.40 41.22
CA LYS A 306 -31.77 31.20 40.38
C LYS A 306 -31.17 31.49 39.00
N ILE A 307 -30.00 30.94 38.71
CA ILE A 307 -29.59 30.55 37.36
C ILE A 307 -30.00 29.09 37.20
N GLU A 308 -31.03 28.82 36.41
CA GLU A 308 -31.46 27.45 36.12
C GLU A 308 -30.42 26.75 35.22
N PRO A 309 -29.83 25.61 35.63
CA PRO A 309 -29.03 24.82 34.72
C PRO A 309 -29.96 24.17 33.68
N LYS A 310 -29.71 24.46 32.40
CA LYS A 310 -30.43 23.83 31.28
C LYS A 310 -30.37 22.31 31.43
N LYS A 311 -31.53 21.69 31.66
CA LYS A 311 -31.71 20.23 31.65
C LYS A 311 -31.04 19.66 30.39
N GLN A 312 -30.11 18.73 30.57
CA GLN A 312 -29.62 17.90 29.47
C GLN A 312 -30.79 17.04 28.99
N ILE A 313 -31.32 17.40 27.83
CA ILE A 313 -32.33 16.62 27.11
C ILE A 313 -31.58 15.42 26.51
N PHE A 314 -31.86 14.22 27.01
CA PHE A 314 -31.46 13.00 26.30
C PHE A 314 -32.15 13.02 24.93
N PRO A 315 -31.43 12.81 23.80
CA PRO A 315 -32.05 12.85 22.49
C PRO A 315 -33.04 11.70 22.36
N GLU A 316 -34.32 12.04 22.44
CA GLU A 316 -35.43 11.16 22.14
C GLU A 316 -35.26 10.67 20.69
N LYS A 317 -35.41 9.35 20.43
CA LYS A 317 -35.34 8.81 19.06
C LYS A 317 -36.43 9.47 18.22
N ARG A 318 -36.04 10.46 17.42
CA ARG A 318 -36.91 11.11 16.42
C ARG A 318 -37.40 10.05 15.44
N LYS A 319 -38.65 9.62 15.58
CA LYS A 319 -39.40 9.03 14.47
C LYS A 319 -39.90 10.20 13.61
N GLU A 320 -39.01 10.73 12.78
CA GLU A 320 -39.42 11.69 11.76
C GLU A 320 -39.98 10.90 10.58
N GLU A 321 -41.31 10.85 10.48
CA GLU A 321 -41.95 10.60 9.20
C GLU A 321 -41.74 11.85 8.33
N HIS A 322 -40.68 11.84 7.53
CA HIS A 322 -40.45 12.90 6.56
C HIS A 322 -41.56 12.88 5.51
N LYS A 323 -42.50 13.84 5.60
CA LYS A 323 -43.33 14.20 4.45
C LYS A 323 -42.39 14.79 3.39
N SER A 324 -42.15 14.02 2.34
CA SER A 324 -41.25 14.39 1.25
C SER A 324 -41.73 15.66 0.55
N SER A 325 -40.78 16.48 0.07
CA SER A 325 -41.12 17.68 -0.71
C SER A 325 -41.82 17.29 -2.02
N SER A 326 -42.70 18.16 -2.52
CA SER A 326 -43.48 17.92 -3.76
C SER A 326 -42.61 17.47 -4.96
N LEU A 327 -41.39 18.02 -5.06
CA LEU A 327 -40.40 17.61 -6.07
C LEU A 327 -39.87 16.18 -5.85
N HIS A 328 -39.61 15.81 -4.60
CA HIS A 328 -39.16 14.47 -4.25
C HIS A 328 -40.29 13.44 -4.47
N GLN A 329 -41.54 13.81 -4.21
CA GLN A 329 -42.71 13.00 -4.52
C GLN A 329 -42.93 12.82 -6.03
N HIS A 330 -42.71 13.88 -6.82
CA HIS A 330 -42.79 13.80 -8.29
C HIS A 330 -41.66 12.95 -8.89
N LEU A 331 -40.44 13.06 -8.36
CA LEU A 331 -39.32 12.19 -8.72
C LEU A 331 -39.60 10.72 -8.38
N ILE A 332 -40.14 10.44 -7.20
CA ILE A 332 -40.54 9.07 -6.83
C ILE A 332 -41.65 8.57 -7.76
N GLN A 333 -42.68 9.34 -8.07
CA GLN A 333 -43.76 8.91 -8.97
C GLN A 333 -43.30 8.70 -10.42
N THR A 334 -42.30 9.44 -10.88
CA THR A 334 -41.71 9.26 -12.22
C THR A 334 -40.76 8.07 -12.28
N ILE A 335 -40.04 7.78 -11.19
CA ILE A 335 -39.16 6.62 -11.06
C ILE A 335 -39.98 5.34 -10.84
N VAL A 336 -41.06 5.37 -10.06
CA VAL A 336 -41.89 4.22 -9.66
C VAL A 336 -43.00 3.89 -10.69
N LYS A 337 -42.80 4.24 -11.97
CA LYS A 337 -43.65 3.68 -13.04
C LYS A 337 -43.54 2.14 -13.05
N PRO A 338 -44.60 1.41 -13.45
CA PRO A 338 -44.84 0.00 -13.08
C PRO A 338 -43.88 -1.03 -13.71
N ASN A 339 -42.82 -0.57 -14.38
CA ASN A 339 -41.80 -1.44 -14.97
C ASN A 339 -40.47 -1.38 -14.20
N PHE A 340 -40.44 -0.76 -13.01
CA PHE A 340 -39.37 -0.99 -12.06
C PHE A 340 -39.53 -2.42 -11.54
N ILE A 341 -38.92 -3.32 -12.29
CA ILE A 341 -38.63 -4.73 -12.01
C ILE A 341 -38.53 -4.90 -10.49
N GLU A 342 -39.63 -5.35 -9.87
CA GLU A 342 -39.48 -6.35 -8.82
C GLU A 342 -38.54 -7.36 -9.46
N LYS A 343 -37.34 -7.54 -8.90
CA LYS A 343 -36.44 -8.58 -9.37
C LYS A 343 -37.19 -9.88 -9.11
N GLU A 344 -38.02 -10.30 -10.06
CA GLU A 344 -38.59 -11.62 -10.09
C GLU A 344 -37.41 -12.56 -9.94
N ASP A 345 -37.54 -13.49 -9.00
CA ASP A 345 -36.49 -14.47 -8.73
C ASP A 345 -36.09 -15.10 -10.06
N SER A 346 -34.80 -15.08 -10.40
CA SER A 346 -34.32 -15.39 -11.75
C SER A 346 -34.77 -16.76 -12.25
N ARG A 347 -35.08 -17.66 -11.31
CA ARG A 347 -35.71 -18.96 -11.55
C ARG A 347 -37.10 -18.87 -12.18
N VAL A 348 -37.96 -17.98 -11.71
CA VAL A 348 -39.35 -17.84 -12.17
C VAL A 348 -39.37 -17.31 -13.60
N GLU A 349 -38.52 -16.31 -13.88
CA GLU A 349 -38.37 -15.74 -15.20
C GLU A 349 -37.84 -16.79 -16.21
N LEU A 350 -36.84 -17.59 -15.82
CA LEU A 350 -36.32 -18.66 -16.67
C LEU A 350 -37.38 -19.74 -16.98
N LEU A 351 -38.21 -20.10 -16.00
CA LEU A 351 -39.28 -21.08 -16.18
C LEU A 351 -40.36 -20.61 -17.16
N LYS A 352 -40.64 -19.29 -17.21
CA LYS A 352 -41.61 -18.71 -18.14
C LYS A 352 -41.22 -18.94 -19.61
N TYR A 353 -39.92 -18.84 -19.92
CA TYR A 353 -39.41 -19.00 -21.28
C TYR A 353 -39.01 -20.45 -21.62
N ALA A 354 -39.04 -21.38 -20.66
CA ALA A 354 -38.64 -22.77 -20.89
C ALA A 354 -39.51 -23.46 -21.96
N LYS A 355 -40.84 -23.32 -21.89
CA LYS A 355 -41.78 -23.89 -22.88
C LYS A 355 -41.59 -23.30 -24.28
N GLU A 356 -41.28 -22.00 -24.36
CA GLU A 356 -41.02 -21.34 -25.63
C GLU A 356 -39.68 -21.81 -26.23
N ALA A 357 -38.65 -21.99 -25.41
CA ALA A 357 -37.35 -22.50 -25.83
C ALA A 357 -37.40 -23.96 -26.32
N GLU A 358 -38.28 -24.79 -25.76
CA GLU A 358 -38.58 -26.14 -26.27
C GLU A 358 -39.29 -26.09 -27.64
N SER A 359 -40.29 -25.21 -27.78
CA SER A 359 -41.04 -25.08 -29.03
C SER A 359 -40.21 -24.51 -30.19
N ASN A 360 -39.28 -23.61 -29.90
CA ASN A 360 -38.48 -22.87 -30.89
C ASN A 360 -36.98 -22.83 -30.48
N PRO A 361 -36.25 -23.94 -30.63
CA PRO A 361 -34.84 -24.01 -30.25
C PRO A 361 -33.98 -23.14 -31.17
N LYS A 362 -33.36 -22.09 -30.62
CA LYS A 362 -32.47 -21.19 -31.37
C LYS A 362 -31.00 -21.58 -31.20
N TRP A 363 -30.28 -21.65 -32.33
CA TRP A 363 -28.83 -21.77 -32.52
C TRP A 363 -28.06 -22.89 -31.79
N ILE A 364 -28.22 -23.05 -30.49
CA ILE A 364 -27.37 -23.89 -29.63
C ILE A 364 -28.06 -25.22 -29.29
N THR A 365 -29.35 -25.17 -28.96
CA THR A 365 -30.11 -26.36 -28.54
C THR A 365 -30.11 -27.50 -29.59
N PRO A 366 -30.30 -27.24 -30.91
CA PRO A 366 -30.27 -28.30 -31.92
C PRO A 366 -28.90 -28.99 -32.05
N ALA A 367 -27.80 -28.25 -31.84
CA ALA A 367 -26.44 -28.81 -31.89
C ALA A 367 -26.14 -29.70 -30.67
N TYR A 368 -26.74 -29.38 -29.52
CA TYR A 368 -26.56 -30.15 -28.29
C TYR A 368 -27.38 -31.45 -28.26
N VAL A 369 -28.51 -31.54 -28.96
CA VAL A 369 -29.29 -32.80 -29.07
C VAL A 369 -28.42 -33.96 -29.56
N HIS A 370 -27.52 -33.69 -30.51
CA HIS A 370 -26.65 -34.71 -31.10
C HIS A 370 -25.40 -35.02 -30.27
N THR A 371 -24.93 -34.07 -29.46
CA THR A 371 -23.66 -34.15 -28.74
C THR A 371 -23.81 -34.36 -27.24
N GLN A 372 -25.05 -34.49 -26.74
CA GLN A 372 -25.31 -34.67 -25.32
C GLN A 372 -24.77 -36.04 -24.87
N PRO A 373 -23.81 -36.08 -23.92
CA PRO A 373 -23.29 -37.34 -23.40
C PRO A 373 -24.41 -38.06 -22.64
N LYS A 374 -24.55 -39.37 -22.87
CA LYS A 374 -25.49 -40.19 -22.12
C LYS A 374 -25.02 -40.28 -20.66
N PRO A 375 -25.78 -39.76 -19.68
CA PRO A 375 -25.38 -39.85 -18.29
C PRO A 375 -25.42 -41.30 -17.83
N ILE A 376 -24.30 -41.83 -17.37
CA ILE A 376 -24.15 -43.23 -16.93
C ILE A 376 -24.76 -43.47 -15.54
N PHE A 377 -24.93 -42.40 -14.74
CA PHE A 377 -25.30 -42.50 -13.33
C PHE A 377 -26.78 -42.26 -13.04
N GLN A 378 -27.60 -42.00 -14.06
CA GLN A 378 -29.04 -41.88 -13.87
C GLN A 378 -29.65 -43.23 -14.20
N GLN A 379 -29.58 -44.15 -13.23
CA GLN A 379 -30.48 -45.30 -13.24
C GLN A 379 -31.91 -44.76 -13.41
N GLN A 380 -32.65 -45.35 -14.34
CA GLN A 380 -34.08 -45.11 -14.46
C GLN A 380 -34.68 -45.42 -13.09
N ILE A 381 -35.07 -44.39 -12.35
CA ILE A 381 -36.06 -44.56 -11.31
C ILE A 381 -37.30 -44.90 -12.14
N GLU A 382 -37.64 -46.19 -12.19
CA GLU A 382 -38.98 -46.60 -12.59
C GLU A 382 -39.91 -45.82 -11.69
N GLU A 383 -40.65 -44.88 -12.26
CA GLU A 383 -41.80 -44.27 -11.62
C GLU A 383 -42.85 -45.39 -11.46
N GLU A 384 -42.66 -46.23 -10.44
CA GLU A 384 -43.77 -46.92 -9.83
C GLU A 384 -44.70 -45.83 -9.30
N ASN A 385 -45.86 -45.75 -9.95
CA ASN A 385 -47.00 -44.93 -9.53
C ASN A 385 -47.46 -45.41 -8.16
N ASP A 386 -46.86 -44.90 -7.10
CA ASP A 386 -47.46 -44.86 -5.77
C ASP A 386 -47.44 -43.40 -5.30
N ASP A 387 -48.48 -42.68 -5.73
CA ASP A 387 -48.93 -41.45 -5.08
C ASP A 387 -49.24 -41.75 -3.59
N ASP A 388 -48.99 -40.75 -2.75
CA ASP A 388 -49.33 -40.65 -1.31
C ASP A 388 -48.41 -41.38 -0.32
N ASP A 389 -47.28 -40.74 0.07
CA ASP A 389 -46.86 -40.58 1.49
C ASP A 389 -45.37 -40.20 1.74
N LEU A 390 -44.79 -39.24 1.01
CA LEU A 390 -43.43 -38.75 1.35
C LEU A 390 -43.35 -37.22 1.46
N LEU A 391 -44.01 -36.68 2.48
CA LEU A 391 -43.67 -35.37 3.03
C LEU A 391 -42.47 -35.50 4.00
N PRO A 392 -41.47 -34.60 3.94
CA PRO A 392 -40.33 -34.64 4.86
C PRO A 392 -40.75 -34.31 6.29
N VAL A 393 -40.40 -35.20 7.23
CA VAL A 393 -40.84 -35.28 8.64
C VAL A 393 -40.42 -34.09 9.55
N LEU A 394 -39.76 -33.05 9.05
CA LEU A 394 -39.16 -32.01 9.89
C LEU A 394 -40.08 -30.85 10.33
N LYS A 395 -41.40 -30.90 10.10
CA LYS A 395 -42.36 -29.92 10.64
C LYS A 395 -43.71 -30.52 11.03
N LYS A 396 -43.76 -31.38 12.05
CA LYS A 396 -44.98 -31.57 12.85
C LYS A 396 -44.69 -31.20 14.31
N THR A 397 -45.18 -30.03 14.70
CA THR A 397 -45.20 -29.58 16.10
C THR A 397 -46.26 -30.35 16.86
N LYS A 398 -45.89 -30.84 18.05
CA LYS A 398 -46.76 -31.51 19.03
C LYS A 398 -48.01 -30.67 19.33
N LYS A 399 -49.19 -31.29 19.23
CA LYS A 399 -50.33 -31.10 20.13
C LYS A 399 -51.27 -32.28 20.03
#